data_AF-A0A1M3IUQ4-F1
#
_entry.id   AF-A0A1M3IUQ4-F1
#
_cell.length_a   1.000
_cell.length_b   1.000
_cell.length_c   1.000
_cell.angle_alpha   90.00
_cell.angle_beta   90.00
_cell.angle_gamma   90.00
#
_symmetry.space_group_name_H-M   'P 1'
#
loop_
_entity.id
_entity.type
_entity.pdbx_description
1 polymer ?
#
loop_
_entity_poly.entity_id
_entity_poly.type
_entity_poly.pdbx_seq_one_letter_code
_entity_poly.pdbx_strand_id
1 'polypeptide(L)'
;MGILVCLNGLLIIIASMSNNLIRFLACGGIGIVYSYSLSAIHKILTNKLQVSGFVEYVGWVQTISRLTSLLITINLGWALGFGFSSSMLLMICGILGIFVAIILMLTNPDFINNNKVITF
;
A
#
# COMPACT_ATOMS: atom_id res chain seq x y z
N MET A 1 -4.73 -2.20 10.11
CA MET A 1 -3.89 -1.58 9.05
C MET A 1 -3.86 -2.41 7.77
N GLY A 2 -3.49 -3.70 7.84
CA GLY A 2 -3.46 -4.57 6.66
C GLY A 2 -4.77 -4.65 5.87
N ILE A 3 -5.94 -4.55 6.52
CA ILE A 3 -7.24 -4.58 5.85
C ILE A 3 -7.39 -3.41 4.86
N LEU A 4 -6.94 -2.21 5.24
CA LEU A 4 -7.01 -1.02 4.39
C LEU A 4 -6.09 -1.13 3.17
N VAL A 5 -4.89 -1.70 3.37
CA VAL A 5 -3.94 -1.94 2.28
C VAL A 5 -4.48 -3.00 1.31
N CYS A 6 -5.14 -4.04 1.84
CA CYS A 6 -5.80 -5.07 1.04
C CYS A 6 -6.96 -4.48 0.22
N LEU A 7 -7.79 -3.63 0.84
CA LEU A 7 -8.88 -2.91 0.16
C LEU A 7 -8.34 -2.05 -0.98
N ASN A 8 -7.20 -1.38 -0.78
CA ASN A 8 -6.54 -0.61 -1.83
C ASN A 8 -6.09 -1.50 -3.01
N GLY A 9 -5.46 -2.64 -2.72
CA GLY A 9 -5.07 -3.61 -3.76
C GLY A 9 -6.26 -4.13 -4.55
N LEU A 10 -7.38 -4.42 -3.88
CA LEU A 10 -8.63 -4.85 -4.51
C LEU A 10 -9.22 -3.76 -5.42
N LEU A 11 -9.25 -2.50 -4.96
CA LEU A 11 -9.74 -1.38 -5.76
C LEU A 11 -8.88 -1.14 -7.02
N ILE A 12 -7.58 -1.36 -6.95
CA ILE A 12 -6.67 -1.27 -8.11
C ILE A 12 -6.99 -2.34 -9.16
N ILE A 13 -7.28 -3.58 -8.72
CA ILE A 13 -7.70 -4.67 -9.62
C ILE A 13 -9.07 -4.35 -10.25
N ILE A 14 -10.01 -3.85 -9.45
CA ILE A 14 -11.32 -3.44 -9.98
C ILE A 14 -11.13 -2.32 -11.02
N ALA A 15 -10.30 -1.31 -10.72
CA ALA A 15 -10.01 -0.21 -11.65
C ALA A 15 -9.38 -0.69 -12.96
N SER A 16 -8.54 -1.74 -12.92
CA SER A 16 -7.88 -2.28 -14.11
C SER A 16 -8.85 -3.00 -15.05
N MET A 17 -9.86 -3.68 -14.50
CA MET A 17 -10.87 -4.43 -15.26
C MET A 17 -12.12 -3.64 -15.62
N SER A 18 -12.25 -2.40 -15.13
CA SER A 18 -13.48 -1.62 -15.21
C SER A 18 -13.53 -0.59 -16.35
N ASN A 19 -14.76 -0.27 -16.75
CA ASN A 19 -15.09 0.83 -17.66
C ASN A 19 -14.91 2.21 -17.01
N ASN A 20 -14.87 3.28 -17.81
CA ASN A 20 -14.49 4.64 -17.42
C ASN A 20 -15.16 5.17 -16.13
N LEU A 21 -16.47 4.98 -15.95
CA LEU A 21 -17.18 5.50 -14.77
C LEU A 21 -16.84 4.73 -13.49
N ILE A 22 -16.78 3.40 -13.56
CA ILE A 22 -16.40 2.55 -12.42
C ILE A 22 -14.92 2.76 -12.08
N ARG A 23 -14.06 2.94 -13.10
CA ARG A 23 -12.65 3.29 -12.92
C ARG A 23 -12.49 4.61 -12.18
N PHE A 24 -13.26 5.64 -12.54
CA PHE A 24 -13.24 6.92 -11.84
C PHE A 24 -13.63 6.79 -10.37
N LEU A 25 -14.72 6.06 -10.08
CA LEU A 25 -15.15 5.79 -8.71
C LEU A 25 -14.10 4.98 -7.92
N ALA A 26 -13.50 3.96 -8.55
CA ALA A 26 -12.45 3.17 -7.93
C ALA A 26 -11.20 4.02 -7.62
N CYS A 27 -10.79 4.92 -8.53
CA CYS A 27 -9.72 5.87 -8.28
C CYS A 27 -10.04 6.83 -7.12
N GLY A 28 -11.27 7.33 -7.02
CA GLY A 28 -11.72 8.11 -5.86
C GLY A 28 -11.64 7.33 -4.55
N GLY A 29 -12.08 6.07 -4.56
CA GLY A 29 -11.96 5.15 -3.42
C GLY A 29 -10.52 4.91 -3.00
N ILE A 30 -9.61 4.67 -3.96
CA ILE A 30 -8.17 4.51 -3.69
C ILE A 30 -7.61 5.75 -2.98
N GLY A 31 -7.97 6.95 -3.44
CA GLY A 31 -7.55 8.20 -2.81
C GLY A 31 -7.97 8.30 -1.34
N ILE A 32 -9.25 8.03 -1.05
CA ILE A 32 -9.79 8.07 0.32
C ILE A 32 -9.08 7.06 1.23
N VAL A 33 -8.97 5.81 0.77
CA VAL A 33 -8.36 4.72 1.54
C VAL A 33 -6.87 4.99 1.77
N TYR A 34 -6.18 5.53 0.78
CA TYR A 34 -4.78 5.92 0.90
C TYR A 34 -4.58 7.06 1.91
N SER A 35 -5.37 8.14 1.83
CA SER A 35 -5.30 9.25 2.79
C SER A 35 -5.56 8.80 4.21
N TYR A 36 -6.57 7.94 4.42
CA TYR A 36 -6.87 7.37 5.73
C TYR A 36 -5.70 6.52 6.26
N SER A 37 -5.12 5.67 5.40
CA SER A 37 -3.98 4.84 5.74
C SER A 37 -2.77 5.69 6.16
N LEU A 38 -2.46 6.75 5.40
CA LEU A 38 -1.35 7.66 5.71
C LEU A 38 -1.55 8.38 7.06
N SER A 39 -2.76 8.89 7.31
CA SER A 39 -3.09 9.53 8.60
C SER A 39 -2.98 8.55 9.77
N ALA A 40 -3.43 7.30 9.59
CA ALA A 40 -3.31 6.26 10.59
C ALA A 40 -1.85 5.89 10.89
N ILE A 41 -0.99 5.76 9.87
CA ILE A 41 0.47 5.52 10.06
C ILE A 41 1.03 6.63 10.92
N HIS A 42 0.76 7.87 10.53
CA HIS A 42 1.34 9.04 11.18
C HIS A 42 0.94 9.07 12.66
N LYS A 43 -0.35 8.94 12.98
CA LYS A 43 -0.84 8.96 14.38
C LYS A 43 -0.28 7.82 15.23
N ILE A 44 -0.21 6.60 14.68
CA ILE A 44 0.31 5.43 15.43
C ILE A 44 1.79 5.62 15.71
N LEU A 45 2.53 6.14 14.75
CA LEU A 45 3.98 6.24 14.84
C LEU A 45 4.44 7.45 15.66
N THR A 46 3.79 8.61 15.52
CA THR A 46 4.11 9.81 16.33
C THR A 46 3.88 9.56 17.81
N ASN A 47 2.92 8.72 18.18
CA ASN A 47 2.68 8.38 19.59
C ASN A 47 3.75 7.46 20.19
N LYS A 48 4.56 6.79 19.37
CA LYS A 48 5.58 5.82 19.82
C LYS A 48 7.02 6.35 19.77
N LEU A 49 7.28 7.42 19.04
CA LEU A 49 8.63 7.97 18.84
C LEU A 49 8.84 9.25 19.67
N GLN A 50 9.98 9.35 20.36
CA GLN A 50 10.44 10.62 20.94
C GLN A 50 10.80 11.60 19.80
N VAL A 51 10.70 12.91 20.07
CA VAL A 51 10.81 13.99 19.06
C VAL A 51 12.06 13.88 18.16
N SER A 52 13.21 13.46 18.71
CA SER A 52 14.45 13.28 17.95
C SER A 52 14.39 12.08 16.98
N GLY A 53 13.89 10.94 17.42
CA GLY A 53 13.75 9.73 16.60
C GLY A 53 12.71 9.86 15.49
N PHE A 54 11.73 10.75 15.66
CA PHE A 54 10.74 11.03 14.62
C PHE A 54 11.34 11.69 13.39
N VAL A 55 12.24 12.68 13.56
CA VAL A 55 12.87 13.40 12.44
C VAL A 55 13.72 12.45 11.58
N GLU A 56 14.52 11.60 12.24
CA GLU A 56 15.36 10.62 11.54
C GLU A 56 14.50 9.59 10.78
N TYR A 57 13.45 9.07 11.42
CA TYR A 57 12.52 8.15 10.77
C TYR A 57 11.89 8.77 9.52
N VAL A 58 11.39 10.00 9.61
CA VAL A 58 10.77 10.69 8.47
C VAL A 58 11.77 10.87 7.34
N GLY A 59 13.02 11.22 7.65
CA GLY A 59 14.10 11.33 6.68
C GLY A 59 14.35 10.03 5.91
N TRP A 60 14.44 8.90 6.63
CA TRP A 60 14.61 7.58 6.01
C TRP A 60 13.40 7.16 5.17
N VAL A 61 12.19 7.29 5.70
CA VAL A 61 10.97 6.92 4.98
C VAL A 61 10.83 7.73 3.69
N GLN A 62 11.11 9.02 3.72
CA GLN A 62 11.00 9.86 2.52
C GLN A 62 12.04 9.49 1.47
N THR A 63 13.27 9.19 1.90
CA THR A 63 14.35 8.76 1.00
C THR A 63 14.02 7.43 0.34
N ILE A 64 13.61 6.43 1.13
CA ILE A 64 13.19 5.11 0.63
C ILE A 64 12.00 5.27 -0.32
N SER A 65 11.00 6.06 0.05
CA SER A 65 9.79 6.27 -0.78
C SER A 65 10.14 6.86 -2.15
N ARG A 66 11.05 7.85 -2.21
CA ARG A 66 11.50 8.44 -3.48
C ARG A 66 12.27 7.42 -4.33
N LEU A 67 13.13 6.64 -3.70
CA LEU A 67 13.95 5.64 -4.39
C LEU A 67 13.07 4.51 -4.96
N THR A 68 12.09 4.04 -4.19
CA THR A 68 11.06 3.10 -4.65
C THR A 68 10.22 3.69 -5.79
N SER A 69 9.80 4.95 -5.70
CA SER A 69 9.05 5.62 -6.78
C SER A 69 9.85 5.69 -8.09
N LEU A 70 11.15 5.98 -8.00
CA LEU A 70 12.04 6.00 -9.17
C LEU A 70 12.16 4.61 -9.79
N LEU A 71 12.44 3.58 -8.97
CA LEU A 71 12.54 2.20 -9.45
C LEU A 71 11.25 1.70 -10.09
N ILE A 72 10.09 1.99 -9.50
CA ILE A 72 8.79 1.61 -10.06
C ILE A 72 8.56 2.31 -11.40
N THR A 73 8.88 3.60 -11.51
CA THR A 73 8.70 4.37 -12.76
C THR A 73 9.57 3.80 -13.88
N ILE A 74 10.82 3.44 -13.58
CA ILE A 74 11.72 2.81 -14.56
C ILE A 74 11.16 1.45 -15.00
N ASN A 75 10.72 0.60 -14.07
CA ASN A 75 10.17 -0.72 -14.40
C ASN A 75 8.88 -0.62 -15.21
N LEU A 76 7.98 0.30 -14.86
CA LEU A 76 6.75 0.54 -15.61
C LEU A 76 7.03 1.10 -17.01
N GLY A 77 7.95 2.07 -17.12
CA GLY A 77 8.37 2.62 -18.41
C GLY A 77 8.99 1.57 -19.31
N TRP A 78 9.86 0.72 -18.75
CA TRP A 78 10.44 -0.42 -19.46
C TRP A 78 9.35 -1.39 -19.92
N ALA A 79 8.44 -1.80 -19.04
CA ALA A 79 7.36 -2.73 -19.41
C ALA A 79 6.42 -2.16 -20.48
N LEU A 80 6.10 -0.87 -20.45
CA LEU A 80 5.33 -0.22 -21.51
C LEU A 80 6.10 -0.25 -22.85
N GLY A 81 7.43 -0.09 -22.83
CA GLY A 81 8.29 -0.22 -24.00
C GLY A 81 8.31 -1.64 -24.61
N PHE A 82 8.08 -2.68 -23.81
CA PHE A 82 7.92 -4.06 -24.27
C PHE A 82 6.51 -4.39 -24.79
N GLY A 83 5.58 -3.43 -24.78
CA GLY A 83 4.22 -3.62 -25.27
C GLY A 83 3.25 -4.23 -24.26
N PHE A 84 3.58 -4.24 -22.96
CA PHE A 84 2.62 -4.63 -21.94
C PHE A 84 1.46 -3.62 -21.86
N SER A 85 0.23 -4.14 -21.78
CA SER A 85 -0.94 -3.27 -21.64
C SER A 85 -0.99 -2.60 -20.26
N SER A 86 -1.42 -1.34 -20.20
CA SER A 86 -1.54 -0.61 -18.93
C SER A 86 -2.47 -1.30 -17.93
N SER A 87 -3.51 -1.99 -18.41
CA SER A 87 -4.42 -2.78 -17.58
C SER A 87 -3.71 -3.96 -16.92
N MET A 88 -2.83 -4.65 -17.64
CA MET A 88 -2.04 -5.77 -17.08
C MET A 88 -1.06 -5.28 -16.02
N LEU A 89 -0.41 -4.14 -16.24
CA LEU A 89 0.50 -3.53 -15.27
C LEU A 89 -0.23 -3.11 -13.99
N LEU A 90 -1.40 -2.46 -14.12
CA LEU A 90 -2.25 -2.11 -12.97
C LEU A 90 -2.69 -3.34 -12.18
N MET A 91 -3.05 -4.43 -12.86
CA MET A 91 -3.43 -5.68 -12.20
C MET A 91 -2.28 -6.26 -11.37
N ILE A 92 -1.06 -6.28 -11.93
CA ILE A 92 0.15 -6.73 -11.22
C ILE A 92 0.41 -5.85 -9.99
N CYS A 93 0.29 -4.52 -10.11
CA CYS A 93 0.40 -3.61 -8.98
C CYS A 93 -0.63 -3.91 -7.88
N GLY A 94 -1.88 -4.18 -8.25
CA GLY A 94 -2.93 -4.56 -7.30
C GLY A 94 -2.61 -5.86 -6.55
N ILE A 95 -2.15 -6.89 -7.26
CA ILE A 95 -1.75 -8.18 -6.67
C ILE A 95 -0.58 -8.01 -5.71
N LEU A 96 0.45 -7.24 -6.09
CA LEU A 96 1.59 -6.94 -5.22
C LEU A 96 1.14 -6.18 -3.96
N GLY A 97 0.19 -5.24 -4.10
CA GLY A 97 -0.41 -4.54 -2.97
C GLY A 97 -1.12 -5.47 -1.98
N ILE A 98 -1.88 -6.45 -2.48
CA ILE A 98 -2.53 -7.48 -1.64
C ILE A 98 -1.47 -8.35 -0.95
N PHE A 99 -0.42 -8.76 -1.66
CA PHE A 99 0.66 -9.56 -1.09
C PHE A 99 1.37 -8.84 0.06
N VAL A 100 1.67 -7.55 -0.12
CA VAL A 100 2.22 -6.70 0.96
C VAL A 100 1.24 -6.57 2.12
N ALA A 101 -0.07 -6.43 1.85
CA ALA A 101 -1.08 -6.39 2.89
C ALA A 101 -1.12 -7.67 3.74
N ILE A 102 -0.98 -8.84 3.11
CA ILE A 102 -0.92 -10.15 3.79
C ILE A 102 0.33 -10.23 4.66
N ILE A 103 1.51 -9.86 4.13
CA ILE A 103 2.75 -9.82 4.91
C ILE A 103 2.60 -8.90 6.12
N LEU A 104 1.98 -7.73 5.93
CA LEU A 104 1.77 -6.76 6.99
C LEU A 104 0.77 -7.27 8.04
N MET A 105 -0.22 -8.07 7.66
CA MET A 105 -1.10 -8.76 8.61
C MET A 105 -0.37 -9.82 9.42
N LEU A 106 0.46 -10.64 8.77
CA LEU A 106 1.21 -11.73 9.40
C LEU A 106 2.31 -11.22 10.35
N THR A 107 2.92 -10.08 10.03
CA THR A 107 3.97 -9.46 10.86
C THR A 107 3.42 -8.56 11.96
N ASN A 108 2.10 -8.32 12.01
CA ASN A 108 1.53 -7.44 13.03
C ASN A 108 1.41 -8.18 14.38
N PRO A 109 2.09 -7.72 15.45
CA PRO A 109 2.11 -8.43 16.74
C PRO A 109 0.73 -8.56 17.39
N ASP A 110 -0.21 -7.64 17.10
CA ASP A 110 -1.59 -7.69 17.63
C ASP A 110 -2.40 -8.88 17.06
N PHE A 111 -2.08 -9.32 15.83
CA PHE A 111 -2.71 -10.50 15.22
C PHE A 111 -2.14 -11.79 15.82
N ILE A 112 -0.84 -11.81 16.11
CA ILE A 112 -0.14 -12.93 16.73
C ILE A 112 -0.60 -13.13 18.19
N ASN A 113 -0.81 -12.05 18.95
CA ASN A 113 -1.27 -12.14 20.34
C ASN A 113 -2.72 -12.60 20.46
N ASN A 114 -3.63 -12.18 19.57
CA ASN A 114 -5.01 -12.66 19.60
C ASN A 114 -5.13 -14.18 19.30
N ASN A 115 -4.26 -14.74 18.47
CA ASN A 115 -4.24 -16.19 18.23
C ASN A 115 -3.62 -16.99 19.38
N LYS A 116 -2.75 -16.40 20.22
CA LYS A 116 -2.20 -17.07 21.41
C LYS A 116 -3.17 -17.11 22.59
N VAL A 117 -4.14 -16.20 22.66
CA VAL A 117 -5.15 -16.17 23.74
C VAL A 117 -6.20 -17.28 23.57
N ILE A 118 -6.35 -17.86 22.38
CA ILE A 118 -7.32 -18.92 22.08
C ILE A 118 -6.72 -20.32 22.31
N THR A 119 -5.41 -20.42 22.60
CA THR A 119 -4.69 -21.69 22.84
C THR A 119 -4.38 -21.97 24.30
N PHE A 120 -5.26 -21.57 25.23
CA PHE A 120 -5.21 -22.01 26.63
C PHE A 120 -6.57 -22.54 27.08
#